data_AF-A0A5S4F818-F1
#
_entry.id   AF-A0A5S4F818-F1
#
_cell.length_a   1.000
_cell.length_b   1.000
_cell.length_c   1.000
_cell.angle_alpha   90.00
_cell.angle_beta   90.00
_cell.angle_gamma   90.00
#
_symmetry.space_group_name_H-M   'P 1'
#
loop_
_entity.id
_entity.type
_entity.pdbx_description
1 polymer ?
#
loop_
_entity_poly.entity_id
_entity_poly.type
_entity_poly.pdbx_seq_one_letter_code
_entity_poly.pdbx_strand_id
1 'polypeptide(L)'
;PPGTLAPLAPLFDREGVTDIVIVGYGPGEAVTPAVDEARRLAAKAGVHVGEALRAHEGRYWSYVCDLATCCPAQGTPYDPSTSQIAAEATVHGLVALPDREALERTIAPMTGPVRMAMRHATADAVAEFRERIMATTDLDAFAKQFVAEGLVRVRSALATHSEGGRLDDAEAARLGLDLAITRVRDEGWTTMQECHALLWKDLTRRLEPRFTPPAASLLAMAAWRAGNSVQATIAAERALAIDPDYSMANLLMHALQNLLSPSVMRGRLPTPAELDATMGPAHAAWLLPLINLLDEEDLQSPPG
;
A
#
# COMPACT_ATOMS: atom_id res chain seq x y z
N PRO A 1 5.14 -24.33 -4.87
CA PRO A 1 6.16 -25.19 -5.51
C PRO A 1 7.28 -25.47 -4.50
N PRO A 2 8.09 -26.54 -4.63
CA PRO A 2 9.25 -26.72 -3.76
C PRO A 2 10.17 -25.50 -3.84
N GLY A 3 10.57 -24.96 -2.69
CA GLY A 3 11.48 -23.81 -2.62
C GLY A 3 10.80 -22.44 -2.66
N THR A 4 9.46 -22.38 -2.75
CA THR A 4 8.72 -21.11 -2.67
C THR A 4 8.95 -20.39 -1.34
N LEU A 5 9.24 -21.13 -0.27
CA LEU A 5 9.48 -20.56 1.06
C LEU A 5 10.97 -20.42 1.40
N ALA A 6 11.88 -20.67 0.44
CA ALA A 6 13.31 -20.48 0.63
C ALA A 6 13.71 -19.10 1.20
N PRO A 7 13.02 -17.98 0.87
CA PRO A 7 13.30 -16.68 1.48
C PRO A 7 13.07 -16.59 3.01
N LEU A 8 12.38 -17.57 3.63
CA LEU A 8 12.23 -17.62 5.09
C LEU A 8 13.55 -17.91 5.82
N ALA A 9 14.44 -18.70 5.22
CA ALA A 9 15.70 -19.06 5.87
C ALA A 9 16.57 -17.83 6.21
N PRO A 10 16.92 -16.93 5.25
CA PRO A 10 17.68 -15.73 5.58
C PRO A 10 16.90 -14.74 6.45
N LEU A 11 15.56 -14.80 6.47
CA LEU A 11 14.73 -13.97 7.34
C LEU A 11 14.95 -14.32 8.82
N PHE A 12 15.00 -15.62 9.16
CA PHE A 12 15.16 -16.06 10.55
C PHE A 12 16.44 -15.51 11.18
N ASP A 13 17.55 -15.62 10.46
CA ASP A 13 18.85 -15.11 10.92
C ASP A 13 18.86 -13.58 10.99
N ARG A 14 18.33 -12.92 9.94
CA ARG A 14 18.34 -11.45 9.83
C ARG A 14 17.55 -10.78 10.96
N GLU A 15 16.38 -11.32 11.29
CA GLU A 15 15.48 -10.73 12.29
C GLU A 15 15.64 -11.36 13.69
N GLY A 16 16.55 -12.34 13.86
CA GLY A 16 16.76 -13.03 15.13
C GLY A 16 15.52 -13.78 15.62
N VAL A 17 14.78 -14.41 14.71
CA VAL A 17 13.54 -15.12 15.03
C VAL A 17 13.84 -16.38 15.84
N THR A 18 13.25 -16.53 17.01
CA THR A 18 13.39 -17.73 17.85
C THR A 18 12.18 -18.65 17.78
N ASP A 19 11.01 -18.09 17.51
CA ASP A 19 9.72 -18.77 17.58
C ASP A 19 8.83 -18.32 16.42
N ILE A 20 8.11 -19.27 15.81
CA ILE A 20 7.12 -18.99 14.77
C ILE A 20 5.82 -19.77 15.00
N VAL A 21 4.73 -19.20 14.47
CA VAL A 21 3.46 -19.87 14.25
C VAL A 21 3.20 -19.90 12.75
N ILE A 22 2.82 -21.06 12.23
CA ILE A 22 2.51 -21.24 10.81
C ILE A 22 1.00 -21.39 10.66
N VAL A 23 0.37 -20.61 9.78
CA VAL A 23 -1.06 -20.75 9.47
C VAL A 23 -1.23 -20.81 7.96
N GLY A 24 -1.76 -21.93 7.47
CA GLY A 24 -2.10 -22.11 6.07
C GLY A 24 -3.61 -22.12 5.87
N TYR A 25 -4.09 -21.45 4.82
CA TYR A 25 -5.50 -21.40 4.46
C TYR A 25 -5.75 -22.19 3.19
N GLY A 26 -6.72 -23.11 3.20
CA GLY A 26 -7.12 -23.88 2.02
C GLY A 26 -7.05 -25.41 2.15
N PRO A 27 -7.25 -26.12 1.04
CA PRO A 27 -7.29 -27.59 1.04
C PRO A 27 -5.94 -28.19 1.42
N GLY A 28 -5.96 -29.37 2.04
CA GLY A 28 -4.78 -30.01 2.61
C GLY A 28 -3.70 -30.34 1.59
N GLU A 29 -4.08 -30.69 0.37
CA GLU A 29 -3.17 -30.95 -0.76
C GLU A 29 -2.34 -29.72 -1.17
N ALA A 30 -2.89 -28.52 -1.03
CA ALA A 30 -2.19 -27.28 -1.36
C ALA A 30 -1.36 -26.76 -0.18
N VAL A 31 -1.91 -26.85 1.05
CA VAL A 31 -1.32 -26.25 2.24
C VAL A 31 -0.21 -27.11 2.86
N THR A 32 -0.43 -28.43 2.98
CA THR A 32 0.48 -29.33 3.71
C THR A 32 1.92 -29.27 3.18
N PRO A 33 2.18 -29.31 1.86
CA PRO A 33 3.56 -29.23 1.36
C PRO A 33 4.28 -27.93 1.75
N ALA A 34 3.56 -26.81 1.79
CA ALA A 34 4.12 -25.51 2.19
C ALA A 34 4.39 -25.46 3.70
N VAL A 35 3.48 -25.98 4.52
CA VAL A 35 3.68 -26.08 5.98
C VAL A 35 4.88 -26.96 6.30
N ASP A 36 5.00 -28.12 5.66
CA ASP A 36 6.14 -29.02 5.86
C ASP A 36 7.47 -28.38 5.43
N GLU A 37 7.46 -27.59 4.35
CA GLU A 37 8.62 -26.81 3.93
C GLU A 37 9.01 -25.75 4.96
N ALA A 38 8.06 -24.97 5.45
CA ALA A 38 8.30 -23.96 6.49
C ALA A 38 8.85 -24.58 7.78
N ARG A 39 8.27 -25.70 8.24
CA ARG A 39 8.73 -26.44 9.43
C ARG A 39 10.15 -26.94 9.27
N ARG A 40 10.49 -27.49 8.09
CA ARG A 40 11.85 -27.97 7.80
C ARG A 40 12.86 -26.82 7.76
N LEU A 41 12.50 -25.67 7.19
CA LEU A 41 13.37 -24.48 7.19
C LEU A 41 13.59 -23.95 8.61
N ALA A 42 12.54 -23.86 9.41
CA ALA A 42 12.61 -23.44 10.81
C ALA A 42 13.52 -24.39 11.63
N ALA A 43 13.31 -25.70 11.50
CA ALA A 43 14.15 -26.70 12.16
C ALA A 43 15.64 -26.58 11.78
N LYS A 44 15.93 -26.33 10.49
CA LYS A 44 17.31 -26.14 10.01
C LYS A 44 17.97 -24.88 10.61
N ALA A 45 17.18 -23.85 10.85
CA ALA A 45 17.64 -22.59 11.45
C ALA A 45 17.59 -22.59 13.00
N GLY A 46 17.16 -23.69 13.63
CA GLY A 46 17.01 -23.75 15.09
C GLY A 46 15.84 -22.92 15.63
N VAL A 47 14.89 -22.55 14.77
CA VAL A 47 13.68 -21.79 15.14
C VAL A 47 12.60 -22.75 15.61
N HIS A 48 12.01 -22.46 16.77
CA HIS A 48 10.94 -23.25 17.33
C HIS A 48 9.61 -22.98 16.61
N VAL A 49 8.94 -24.05 16.17
CA VAL A 49 7.57 -23.97 15.63
C VAL A 49 6.61 -24.28 16.76
N GLY A 50 6.09 -23.24 17.40
CA GLY A 50 5.18 -23.39 18.52
C GLY A 50 3.82 -23.96 18.10
N GLU A 51 3.38 -23.63 16.89
CA GLU A 51 2.14 -24.17 16.31
C GLU A 51 2.21 -24.12 14.78
N ALA A 52 1.57 -25.07 14.12
CA ALA A 52 1.34 -25.07 12.69
C ALA A 52 -0.09 -25.52 12.40
N LEU A 53 -0.92 -24.62 11.88
CA LEU A 53 -2.33 -24.85 11.61
C LEU A 53 -2.65 -24.82 10.11
N ARG A 54 -3.64 -25.61 9.72
CA ARG A 54 -4.40 -25.42 8.47
C ARG A 54 -5.82 -25.02 8.81
N ALA A 55 -6.37 -24.01 8.15
CA ALA A 55 -7.77 -23.63 8.23
C ALA A 55 -8.47 -23.80 6.87
N HIS A 56 -9.63 -24.44 6.85
CA HIS A 56 -10.42 -24.67 5.64
C HIS A 56 -11.88 -24.96 5.99
N GLU A 57 -12.83 -24.35 5.27
CA GLU A 57 -14.28 -24.60 5.42
C GLU A 57 -14.78 -24.53 6.88
N GLY A 58 -14.37 -23.49 7.63
CA GLY A 58 -14.80 -23.28 9.01
C GLY A 58 -14.22 -24.28 10.02
N ARG A 59 -13.18 -25.02 9.62
CA ARG A 59 -12.46 -25.98 10.47
C ARG A 59 -10.97 -25.71 10.46
N TYR A 60 -10.29 -26.10 11.53
CA TYR A 60 -8.85 -26.10 11.59
C TYR A 60 -8.28 -27.47 11.96
N TRP A 61 -7.03 -27.69 11.58
CA TRP A 61 -6.22 -28.85 11.91
C TRP A 61 -4.85 -28.35 12.37
N SER A 62 -4.30 -28.95 13.42
CA SER A 62 -2.90 -28.73 13.80
C SER A 62 -2.01 -29.82 13.20
N TYR A 63 -0.81 -29.43 12.77
CA TYR A 63 0.27 -30.30 12.36
C TYR A 63 1.26 -30.61 13.51
N VAL A 64 1.02 -30.03 14.69
CA VAL A 64 1.86 -30.17 15.90
C VAL A 64 1.12 -30.94 17.00
N CYS A 65 -0.18 -30.69 17.16
CA CYS A 65 -1.03 -31.36 18.14
C CYS A 65 -1.53 -32.73 17.61
N ASP A 66 -1.22 -33.80 18.34
CA ASP A 66 -1.60 -35.18 18.05
C ASP A 66 -2.78 -35.68 18.93
N LEU A 67 -3.28 -34.83 19.83
CA LEU A 67 -4.40 -35.14 20.71
C LEU A 67 -5.71 -35.19 19.91
N ALA A 68 -6.25 -36.39 19.68
CA ALA A 68 -7.50 -36.59 18.94
C ALA A 68 -8.72 -35.87 19.54
N THR A 69 -8.72 -35.59 20.85
CA THR A 69 -9.78 -34.81 21.53
C THR A 69 -9.70 -33.32 21.22
N CYS A 70 -8.52 -32.81 20.86
CA CYS A 70 -8.27 -31.40 20.54
C CYS A 70 -8.24 -31.17 19.03
N CYS A 71 -7.58 -32.06 18.28
CA CYS A 71 -7.38 -32.00 16.83
C CYS A 71 -7.80 -33.34 16.19
N PRO A 72 -9.11 -33.59 16.05
CA PRO A 72 -9.60 -34.81 15.42
C PRO A 72 -9.34 -34.78 13.90
N ALA A 73 -9.31 -35.94 13.24
CA ALA A 73 -8.98 -36.06 11.81
C ALA A 73 -9.92 -35.26 10.89
N GLN A 74 -11.20 -35.13 11.26
CA GLN A 74 -12.20 -34.33 10.55
C GLN A 74 -12.04 -32.81 10.74
N GLY A 75 -11.12 -32.37 11.59
CA GLY A 75 -10.88 -30.97 11.90
C GLY A 75 -11.81 -30.41 12.96
N THR A 76 -11.29 -29.45 13.71
CA THR A 76 -12.00 -28.77 14.80
C THR A 76 -12.77 -27.58 14.25
N PRO A 77 -14.11 -27.52 14.42
CA PRO A 77 -14.90 -26.35 14.03
C PRO A 77 -14.43 -25.10 14.76
N TYR A 78 -14.42 -23.97 14.07
CA TYR A 78 -14.23 -22.65 14.69
C TYR A 78 -15.22 -21.64 14.11
N ASP A 79 -15.60 -20.66 14.93
CA ASP A 79 -16.43 -19.54 14.48
C ASP A 79 -15.56 -18.30 14.24
N PRO A 80 -15.34 -17.90 12.97
CA PRO A 80 -14.58 -16.69 12.63
C PRO A 80 -15.36 -15.40 12.94
N SER A 81 -16.67 -15.46 13.16
CA SER A 81 -17.57 -14.31 13.18
C SER A 81 -17.98 -13.82 14.57
N THR A 82 -17.96 -14.70 15.59
CA THR A 82 -18.47 -14.37 16.94
C THR A 82 -17.44 -14.46 18.07
N SER A 83 -16.15 -14.67 17.76
CA SER A 83 -15.12 -14.71 18.80
C SER A 83 -14.79 -13.32 19.36
N GLN A 84 -14.38 -13.27 20.64
CA GLN A 84 -13.87 -12.04 21.27
C GLN A 84 -12.71 -11.43 20.46
N ILE A 85 -11.85 -12.29 19.91
CA ILE A 85 -10.73 -11.89 19.04
C ILE A 85 -11.24 -11.26 17.74
N ALA A 86 -12.28 -11.82 17.12
CA ALA A 86 -12.87 -11.25 15.91
C ALA A 86 -13.58 -9.91 16.19
N ALA A 87 -14.24 -9.77 17.33
CA ALA A 87 -14.85 -8.53 17.77
C ALA A 87 -13.80 -7.43 18.02
N GLU A 88 -12.72 -7.76 18.74
CA GLU A 88 -11.61 -6.85 19.02
C GLU A 88 -10.83 -6.49 17.75
N ALA A 89 -10.57 -7.46 16.88
CA ALA A 89 -9.96 -7.22 15.57
C ALA A 89 -10.83 -6.29 14.70
N THR A 90 -12.15 -6.45 14.70
CA THR A 90 -13.09 -5.55 14.00
C THR A 90 -13.04 -4.13 14.56
N VAL A 91 -12.99 -3.98 15.89
CA VAL A 91 -12.81 -2.66 16.55
C VAL A 91 -11.50 -2.00 16.12
N HIS A 92 -10.45 -2.78 15.88
CA HIS A 92 -9.16 -2.31 15.36
C HIS A 92 -9.08 -2.25 13.81
N GLY A 93 -10.19 -2.46 13.10
CA GLY A 93 -10.24 -2.41 11.63
C GLY A 93 -9.57 -3.60 10.92
N LEU A 94 -9.18 -4.63 11.68
CA LEU A 94 -8.60 -5.89 11.21
C LEU A 94 -9.72 -6.88 10.91
N VAL A 95 -10.48 -6.63 9.83
CA VAL A 95 -11.52 -7.55 9.36
C VAL A 95 -10.87 -8.63 8.50
N ALA A 96 -11.01 -9.89 8.91
CA ALA A 96 -10.63 -11.03 8.08
C ALA A 96 -11.55 -11.07 6.85
N LEU A 97 -11.01 -10.69 5.70
CA LEU A 97 -11.71 -10.81 4.42
C LEU A 97 -11.66 -12.27 3.94
N PRO A 98 -12.70 -12.76 3.25
CA PRO A 98 -12.86 -14.18 2.93
C PRO A 98 -11.74 -14.70 1.99
N ASP A 99 -11.23 -13.83 1.14
CA ASP A 99 -10.19 -14.13 0.17
C ASP A 99 -9.43 -12.85 -0.24
N ARG A 100 -8.37 -13.05 -1.03
CA ARG A 100 -7.57 -11.96 -1.59
C ARG A 100 -8.41 -11.06 -2.51
N GLU A 101 -9.32 -11.63 -3.29
CA GLU A 101 -10.18 -10.89 -4.23
C GLU A 101 -11.11 -9.90 -3.47
N ALA A 102 -11.61 -10.28 -2.30
CA ALA A 102 -12.36 -9.40 -1.43
C ALA A 102 -11.51 -8.22 -0.93
N LEU A 103 -10.24 -8.44 -0.61
CA LEU A 103 -9.31 -7.37 -0.25
C LEU A 103 -9.02 -6.44 -1.43
N GLU A 104 -8.79 -7.01 -2.62
CA GLU A 104 -8.63 -6.27 -3.88
C GLU A 104 -9.84 -5.37 -4.16
N ARG A 105 -11.06 -5.90 -3.99
CA ARG A 105 -12.30 -5.11 -4.11
C ARG A 105 -12.36 -3.91 -3.16
N THR A 106 -11.72 -3.98 -2.00
CA THR A 106 -11.71 -2.83 -1.06
C THR A 106 -10.88 -1.65 -1.54
N ILE A 107 -9.96 -1.87 -2.48
CA ILE A 107 -9.13 -0.83 -3.10
C ILE A 107 -9.41 -0.65 -4.60
N ALA A 108 -10.40 -1.36 -5.13
CA ALA A 108 -10.82 -1.23 -6.51
C ALA A 108 -11.27 0.22 -6.80
N PRO A 109 -10.98 0.73 -8.02
CA PRO A 109 -11.37 2.07 -8.42
C PRO A 109 -12.88 2.26 -8.31
N MET A 110 -13.29 3.45 -7.88
CA MET A 110 -14.69 3.83 -7.84
C MET A 110 -15.25 3.96 -9.25
N THR A 111 -16.53 3.61 -9.40
CA THR A 111 -17.27 3.64 -10.65
C THR A 111 -18.52 4.51 -10.51
N GLY A 112 -19.24 4.74 -11.63
CA GLY A 112 -20.49 5.49 -11.61
C GLY A 112 -20.31 7.00 -11.33
N PRO A 113 -21.25 7.64 -10.61
CA PRO A 113 -21.25 9.10 -10.43
C PRO A 113 -19.97 9.67 -9.82
N VAL A 114 -19.36 8.97 -8.85
CA VAL A 114 -18.11 9.42 -8.22
C VAL A 114 -16.97 9.47 -9.24
N ARG A 115 -16.91 8.50 -10.15
CA ARG A 115 -15.90 8.50 -11.22
C ARG A 115 -16.09 9.65 -12.20
N MET A 116 -17.33 9.99 -12.53
CA MET A 116 -17.62 11.15 -13.39
C MET A 116 -17.24 12.47 -12.71
N ALA A 117 -17.58 12.63 -11.42
CA ALA A 117 -17.22 13.81 -10.65
C ALA A 117 -15.69 13.98 -10.56
N MET A 118 -14.96 12.90 -10.25
CA MET A 118 -13.50 12.91 -10.22
C MET A 118 -12.88 13.23 -11.58
N ARG A 119 -13.45 12.74 -12.69
CA ARG A 119 -12.99 13.10 -14.04
C ARG A 119 -13.13 14.60 -14.29
N HIS A 120 -14.26 15.20 -13.94
CA HIS A 120 -14.48 16.64 -14.07
C HIS A 120 -13.51 17.44 -13.20
N ALA A 121 -13.42 17.12 -11.91
CA ALA A 121 -12.50 17.79 -10.99
C ALA A 121 -11.03 17.68 -11.43
N THR A 122 -10.64 16.53 -12.00
CA THR A 122 -9.31 16.32 -12.58
C THR A 122 -9.10 17.19 -13.81
N ALA A 123 -10.07 17.24 -14.73
CA ALA A 123 -9.98 18.08 -15.92
C ALA A 123 -9.85 19.57 -15.56
N ASP A 124 -10.61 20.04 -14.57
CA ASP A 124 -10.54 21.41 -14.08
C ASP A 124 -9.17 21.73 -13.47
N ALA A 125 -8.63 20.84 -12.64
CA ALA A 125 -7.30 21.00 -12.05
C ALA A 125 -6.18 20.99 -13.11
N VAL A 126 -6.31 20.16 -14.15
CA VAL A 126 -5.37 20.12 -15.29
C VAL A 126 -5.44 21.41 -16.10
N ALA A 127 -6.65 21.91 -16.39
CA ALA A 127 -6.83 23.16 -17.10
C ALA A 127 -6.22 24.35 -16.33
N GLU A 128 -6.45 24.42 -15.02
CA GLU A 128 -5.84 25.43 -14.13
C GLU A 128 -4.31 25.37 -14.17
N PHE A 129 -3.72 24.16 -14.10
CA PHE A 129 -2.28 23.98 -14.22
C PHE A 129 -1.74 24.45 -15.58
N ARG A 130 -2.40 24.05 -16.68
CA ARG A 130 -2.03 24.43 -18.05
C ARG A 130 -2.10 25.94 -18.27
N GLU A 131 -3.14 26.60 -17.77
CA GLU A 131 -3.27 28.06 -17.84
C GLU A 131 -2.11 28.75 -17.10
N ARG A 132 -1.83 28.33 -15.86
CA ARG A 132 -0.76 28.92 -15.04
C ARG A 132 0.63 28.72 -15.65
N ILE A 133 0.93 27.54 -16.17
CA ILE A 133 2.25 27.26 -16.78
C ILE A 133 2.41 27.98 -18.12
N MET A 134 1.35 28.18 -18.90
CA MET A 134 1.42 28.97 -20.14
C MET A 134 1.54 30.48 -19.88
N ALA A 135 1.00 30.96 -18.75
CA ALA A 135 1.07 32.37 -18.36
C ALA A 135 2.40 32.77 -17.70
N THR A 136 3.19 31.80 -17.21
CA THR A 136 4.45 32.12 -16.53
C THR A 136 5.56 32.53 -17.50
N THR A 137 6.36 33.51 -17.09
CA THR A 137 7.59 33.92 -17.79
C THR A 137 8.85 33.34 -17.16
N ASP A 138 8.72 32.75 -15.97
CA ASP A 138 9.80 32.09 -15.22
C ASP A 138 9.31 30.72 -14.73
N LEU A 139 9.80 29.67 -15.39
CA LEU A 139 9.43 28.28 -15.09
C LEU A 139 10.02 27.79 -13.77
N ASP A 140 11.18 28.32 -13.34
CA ASP A 140 11.79 27.94 -12.07
C ASP A 140 11.03 28.58 -10.90
N ALA A 141 10.63 29.84 -11.03
CA ALA A 141 9.76 30.48 -10.05
C ALA A 141 8.40 29.79 -9.94
N PHE A 142 7.80 29.44 -11.08
CA PHE A 142 6.55 28.66 -11.11
C PHE A 142 6.71 27.31 -10.43
N ALA A 143 7.77 26.55 -10.74
CA ALA A 143 8.03 25.26 -10.11
C ALA A 143 8.19 25.36 -8.58
N LYS A 144 8.90 26.38 -8.08
CA LYS A 144 9.03 26.65 -6.64
C LYS A 144 7.69 26.90 -5.98
N GLN A 145 6.87 27.75 -6.59
CA GLN A 145 5.54 28.06 -6.07
C GLN A 145 4.63 26.83 -6.10
N PHE A 146 4.60 26.10 -7.21
CA PHE A 146 3.79 24.89 -7.37
C PHE A 146 4.14 23.83 -6.33
N VAL A 147 5.44 23.56 -6.14
CA VAL A 147 5.90 22.61 -5.11
C VAL A 147 5.53 23.10 -3.71
N ALA A 148 5.74 24.38 -3.38
CA ALA A 148 5.37 24.91 -2.07
C ALA A 148 3.86 24.77 -1.78
N GLU A 149 3.01 25.06 -2.76
CA GLU A 149 1.56 24.86 -2.68
C GLU A 149 1.19 23.38 -2.48
N GLY A 150 1.84 22.48 -3.21
CA GLY A 150 1.65 21.03 -3.08
C GLY A 150 2.06 20.49 -1.70
N LEU A 151 3.18 20.96 -1.15
CA LEU A 151 3.62 20.60 0.21
C LEU A 151 2.60 21.02 1.27
N VAL A 152 2.04 22.23 1.14
CA VAL A 152 0.96 22.71 2.02
C VAL A 152 -0.28 21.84 1.87
N ARG A 153 -0.65 21.44 0.64
CA ARG A 153 -1.81 20.60 0.37
C ARG A 153 -1.70 19.22 1.00
N VAL A 154 -0.53 18.58 0.89
CA VAL A 154 -0.26 17.30 1.55
C VAL A 154 -0.47 17.42 3.05
N ARG A 155 0.14 18.42 3.70
CA ARG A 155 0.01 18.63 5.15
C ARG A 155 -1.43 18.89 5.57
N SER A 156 -2.15 19.70 4.79
CA SER A 156 -3.57 19.98 5.03
C SER A 156 -4.42 18.72 4.91
N ALA A 157 -4.21 17.90 3.88
CA ALA A 157 -4.94 16.66 3.69
C ALA A 157 -4.73 15.66 4.85
N LEU A 158 -3.48 15.55 5.32
CA LEU A 158 -3.14 14.72 6.48
C LEU A 158 -3.83 15.24 7.76
N ALA A 159 -3.83 16.56 7.97
CA ALA A 159 -4.49 17.18 9.12
C ALA A 159 -6.02 16.98 9.09
N THR A 160 -6.67 17.29 7.96
CA THR A 160 -8.11 17.09 7.75
C THR A 160 -8.51 15.65 8.03
N HIS A 161 -7.73 14.67 7.55
CA HIS A 161 -8.03 13.26 7.79
C HIS A 161 -7.81 12.87 9.26
N SER A 162 -6.78 13.38 9.93
CA SER A 162 -6.58 13.16 11.37
C SER A 162 -7.74 13.70 12.21
N GLU A 163 -8.42 14.74 11.75
CA GLU A 163 -9.62 15.33 12.36
C GLU A 163 -10.92 14.60 11.98
N GLY A 164 -10.84 13.51 11.21
CA GLY A 164 -11.99 12.74 10.75
C GLY A 164 -12.70 13.32 9.51
N GLY A 165 -12.14 14.36 8.90
CA GLY A 165 -12.61 14.93 7.65
C GLY A 165 -12.22 14.10 6.42
N ARG A 166 -12.77 14.46 5.27
CA ARG A 166 -12.47 13.86 3.96
C ARG A 166 -12.31 14.96 2.93
N LEU A 167 -11.33 14.82 2.04
CA LEU A 167 -11.13 15.69 0.89
C LEU A 167 -12.33 15.62 -0.05
N ASP A 168 -12.78 16.78 -0.52
CA ASP A 168 -13.71 16.84 -1.65
C ASP A 168 -13.03 16.42 -2.96
N ASP A 169 -13.80 16.36 -4.06
CA ASP A 169 -13.30 15.87 -5.34
C ASP A 169 -12.26 16.82 -5.97
N ALA A 170 -12.39 18.14 -5.76
CA ALA A 170 -11.46 19.15 -6.28
C ALA A 170 -10.14 19.14 -5.51
N GLU A 171 -10.20 19.03 -4.18
CA GLU A 171 -9.03 18.89 -3.32
C GLU A 171 -8.26 17.61 -3.62
N ALA A 172 -8.96 16.48 -3.79
CA ALA A 172 -8.33 15.22 -4.18
C ALA A 172 -7.73 15.27 -5.58
N ALA A 173 -8.41 15.86 -6.55
CA ALA A 173 -7.89 16.01 -7.90
C ALA A 173 -6.58 16.80 -7.90
N ARG A 174 -6.55 17.97 -7.25
CA ARG A 174 -5.32 18.78 -7.11
C ARG A 174 -4.21 18.03 -6.39
N LEU A 175 -4.52 17.35 -5.29
CA LEU A 175 -3.54 16.54 -4.57
C LEU A 175 -3.00 15.39 -5.45
N GLY A 176 -3.84 14.75 -6.27
CA GLY A 176 -3.42 13.73 -7.22
C GLY A 176 -2.40 14.24 -8.24
N LEU A 177 -2.61 15.45 -8.77
CA LEU A 177 -1.65 16.13 -9.66
C LEU A 177 -0.35 16.47 -8.91
N ASP A 178 -0.46 17.06 -7.72
CA ASP A 178 0.69 17.47 -6.91
C ASP A 178 1.61 16.27 -6.58
N LEU A 179 1.03 15.10 -6.31
CA LEU A 179 1.76 13.86 -6.01
C LEU A 179 2.56 13.29 -7.20
N ALA A 180 2.35 13.77 -8.43
CA ALA A 180 3.23 13.44 -9.55
C ALA A 180 4.65 14.01 -9.34
N ILE A 181 4.80 15.06 -8.54
CA ILE A 181 6.09 15.64 -8.18
C ILE A 181 6.69 14.86 -7.02
N THR A 182 7.86 14.24 -7.24
CA THR A 182 8.51 13.35 -6.26
C THR A 182 8.67 13.99 -4.89
N ARG A 183 9.12 15.25 -4.81
CA ARG A 183 9.28 15.96 -3.52
C ARG A 183 7.95 16.10 -2.77
N VAL A 184 6.85 16.34 -3.47
CA VAL A 184 5.53 16.50 -2.85
C VAL A 184 4.99 15.15 -2.38
N ARG A 185 5.15 14.09 -3.19
CA ARG A 185 4.87 12.71 -2.74
C ARG A 185 5.67 12.33 -1.50
N ASP A 186 6.95 12.67 -1.48
CA ASP A 186 7.86 12.30 -0.39
C ASP A 186 7.58 13.09 0.91
N GLU A 187 6.91 14.25 0.82
CA GLU A 187 6.32 14.90 2.00
C GLU A 187 5.26 13.99 2.64
N GLY A 188 4.36 13.42 1.84
CA GLY A 188 3.35 12.49 2.31
C GLY A 188 3.98 11.22 2.88
N TRP A 189 5.04 10.73 2.25
CA TRP A 189 5.79 9.58 2.74
C TRP A 189 6.41 9.81 4.13
N THR A 190 7.12 10.91 4.30
CA THR A 190 7.89 11.19 5.53
C THR A 190 7.02 11.66 6.69
N THR A 191 5.85 12.25 6.42
CA THR A 191 5.00 12.86 7.45
C THR A 191 3.77 12.02 7.83
N MET A 192 3.41 10.99 7.05
CA MET A 192 2.23 10.18 7.34
C MET A 192 2.36 9.37 8.65
N GLN A 193 1.22 9.21 9.30
CA GLN A 193 0.98 8.38 10.47
C GLN A 193 0.06 7.21 10.10
N GLU A 194 -0.10 6.24 11.02
CA GLU A 194 -0.91 5.05 10.80
C GLU A 194 -2.38 5.37 10.45
N CYS A 195 -2.93 6.45 11.01
CA CYS A 195 -4.30 6.90 10.73
C CYS A 195 -4.51 7.33 9.26
N HIS A 196 -3.44 7.66 8.52
CA HIS A 196 -3.55 8.15 7.15
C HIS A 196 -3.70 7.06 6.10
N ALA A 197 -3.69 5.76 6.48
CA ALA A 197 -3.94 4.67 5.55
C ALA A 197 -5.29 4.81 4.83
N LEU A 198 -6.32 5.33 5.52
CA LEU A 198 -7.66 5.54 4.94
C LEU A 198 -7.69 6.69 3.93
N LEU A 199 -6.92 7.77 4.15
CA LEU A 199 -6.72 8.85 3.17
C LEU A 199 -6.12 8.30 1.87
N TRP A 200 -5.00 7.58 1.97
CA TRP A 200 -4.33 7.03 0.80
C TRP A 200 -5.18 5.97 0.10
N LYS A 201 -5.96 5.19 0.85
CA LYS A 201 -6.95 4.26 0.31
C LYS A 201 -8.06 4.98 -0.47
N ASP A 202 -8.60 6.05 0.07
CA ASP A 202 -9.62 6.86 -0.62
C ASP A 202 -9.08 7.44 -1.93
N LEU A 203 -7.91 8.09 -1.91
CA LEU A 203 -7.27 8.63 -3.11
C LEU A 203 -6.96 7.56 -4.15
N THR A 204 -6.40 6.41 -3.74
CA THR A 204 -6.11 5.27 -4.63
C THR A 204 -7.34 4.78 -5.38
N ARG A 205 -8.54 4.93 -4.78
CA ARG A 205 -9.80 4.49 -5.39
C ARG A 205 -10.46 5.56 -6.24
N ARG A 206 -10.30 6.84 -5.90
CA ARG A 206 -11.01 7.96 -6.54
C ARG A 206 -10.25 8.60 -7.69
N LEU A 207 -8.93 8.69 -7.60
CA LEU A 207 -8.11 9.40 -8.59
C LEU A 207 -8.26 8.78 -9.99
N GLU A 208 -8.14 9.61 -11.02
CA GLU A 208 -8.01 9.10 -12.38
C GLU A 208 -6.75 8.21 -12.49
N PRO A 209 -6.77 7.13 -13.32
CA PRO A 209 -5.76 6.09 -13.30
C PRO A 209 -4.33 6.63 -13.37
N ARG A 210 -4.03 7.55 -14.27
CA ARG A 210 -2.68 8.12 -14.44
C ARG A 210 -2.12 8.82 -13.19
N PHE A 211 -2.97 9.31 -12.28
CA PHE A 211 -2.56 9.96 -11.03
C PHE A 211 -2.59 9.02 -9.81
N THR A 212 -2.96 7.76 -10.01
CA THR A 212 -3.10 6.76 -8.95
C THR A 212 -1.76 6.21 -8.41
N PRO A 213 -0.70 5.97 -9.22
CA PRO A 213 0.52 5.30 -8.74
C PRO A 213 1.18 5.92 -7.49
N PRO A 214 1.29 7.26 -7.36
CA PRO A 214 1.81 7.86 -6.13
C PRO A 214 0.97 7.54 -4.89
N ALA A 215 -0.36 7.73 -4.96
CA ALA A 215 -1.27 7.49 -3.84
C ALA A 215 -1.32 6.00 -3.46
N ALA A 216 -1.33 5.11 -4.45
CA ALA A 216 -1.27 3.67 -4.24
C ALA A 216 0.04 3.22 -3.58
N SER A 217 1.16 3.84 -3.92
CA SER A 217 2.45 3.59 -3.28
C SER A 217 2.50 4.10 -1.83
N LEU A 218 1.88 5.25 -1.55
CA LEU A 218 1.74 5.77 -0.18
C LEU A 218 0.83 4.87 0.66
N LEU A 219 -0.27 4.36 0.09
CA LEU A 219 -1.11 3.35 0.73
C LEU A 219 -0.30 2.07 1.02
N ALA A 220 0.51 1.61 0.06
CA ALA A 220 1.34 0.42 0.23
C ALA A 220 2.33 0.59 1.39
N MET A 221 2.99 1.75 1.47
CA MET A 221 3.88 2.09 2.58
C MET A 221 3.12 2.15 3.92
N ALA A 222 1.96 2.81 3.98
CA ALA A 222 1.14 2.89 5.19
C ALA A 222 0.70 1.51 5.68
N ALA A 223 0.23 0.65 4.77
CA ALA A 223 -0.19 -0.71 5.07
C ALA A 223 0.99 -1.59 5.54
N TRP A 224 2.16 -1.47 4.89
CA TRP A 224 3.36 -2.22 5.28
C TRP A 224 3.84 -1.81 6.67
N ARG A 225 3.85 -0.51 6.99
CA ARG A 225 4.17 0.01 8.33
C ARG A 225 3.22 -0.49 9.41
N ALA A 226 1.94 -0.64 9.08
CA ALA A 226 0.92 -1.21 9.96
C ALA A 226 0.96 -2.76 10.04
N GLY A 227 1.92 -3.42 9.39
CA GLY A 227 2.04 -4.88 9.36
C GLY A 227 1.08 -5.59 8.40
N ASN A 228 0.27 -4.86 7.63
CA ASN A 228 -0.64 -5.41 6.63
C ASN A 228 0.06 -5.60 5.28
N SER A 229 0.97 -6.57 5.21
CA SER A 229 1.77 -6.84 4.01
C SER A 229 0.93 -7.27 2.80
N VAL A 230 -0.25 -7.87 3.02
CA VAL A 230 -1.15 -8.27 1.93
C VAL A 230 -1.75 -7.03 1.27
N GLN A 231 -2.32 -6.10 2.06
CA GLN A 231 -2.83 -4.84 1.52
C GLN A 231 -1.71 -4.00 0.89
N ALA A 232 -0.52 -4.01 1.49
CA ALA A 232 0.65 -3.35 0.92
C ALA A 232 1.00 -3.88 -0.47
N THR A 233 1.02 -5.20 -0.63
CA THR A 233 1.29 -5.88 -1.90
C THR A 233 0.25 -5.50 -2.95
N ILE A 234 -1.04 -5.60 -2.62
CA ILE A 234 -2.11 -5.29 -3.58
C ILE A 234 -2.08 -3.80 -3.97
N ALA A 235 -1.80 -2.89 -3.03
CA ALA A 235 -1.67 -1.47 -3.33
C ALA A 235 -0.46 -1.18 -4.24
N ALA A 236 0.68 -1.84 -4.04
CA ALA A 236 1.83 -1.73 -4.93
C ALA A 236 1.54 -2.32 -6.32
N GLU A 237 0.90 -3.49 -6.40
CA GLU A 237 0.44 -4.07 -7.68
C GLU A 237 -0.51 -3.15 -8.43
N ARG A 238 -1.40 -2.43 -7.71
CA ARG A 238 -2.30 -1.44 -8.31
C ARG A 238 -1.54 -0.30 -8.98
N ALA A 239 -0.47 0.19 -8.35
CA ALA A 239 0.40 1.20 -8.94
C ALA A 239 1.11 0.63 -10.20
N LEU A 240 1.70 -0.55 -10.08
CA LEU A 240 2.46 -1.20 -11.17
C LEU A 240 1.60 -1.66 -12.35
N ALA A 241 0.31 -1.93 -12.13
CA ALA A 241 -0.64 -2.22 -13.19
C ALA A 241 -0.96 -1.00 -14.07
N ILE A 242 -0.71 0.21 -13.55
CA ILE A 242 -0.92 1.47 -14.26
C ILE A 242 0.40 1.96 -14.85
N ASP A 243 1.45 1.97 -14.04
CA ASP A 243 2.81 2.34 -14.43
C ASP A 243 3.79 1.25 -13.93
N PRO A 244 4.17 0.30 -14.79
CA PRO A 244 5.10 -0.79 -14.45
C PRO A 244 6.47 -0.31 -13.95
N ASP A 245 6.88 0.90 -14.33
CA ASP A 245 8.18 1.47 -14.00
C ASP A 245 8.11 2.41 -12.78
N TYR A 246 6.95 2.52 -12.10
CA TYR A 246 6.78 3.43 -10.96
C TYR A 246 7.72 3.06 -9.81
N SER A 247 8.80 3.84 -9.66
CA SER A 247 9.98 3.52 -8.84
C SER A 247 9.65 3.17 -7.38
N MET A 248 8.78 3.95 -6.72
CA MET A 248 8.42 3.71 -5.32
C MET A 248 7.66 2.39 -5.15
N ALA A 249 6.76 2.05 -6.07
CA ALA A 249 6.02 0.80 -6.02
C ALA A 249 6.95 -0.41 -6.24
N ASN A 250 7.90 -0.30 -7.18
CA ASN A 250 8.94 -1.32 -7.39
C ASN A 250 9.81 -1.52 -6.15
N LEU A 251 10.27 -0.44 -5.51
CA LEU A 251 11.05 -0.52 -4.26
C LEU A 251 10.27 -1.17 -3.12
N LEU A 252 8.98 -0.83 -2.97
CA LEU A 252 8.10 -1.45 -1.98
C LEU A 252 7.87 -2.93 -2.29
N MET A 253 7.65 -3.29 -3.55
CA MET A 253 7.49 -4.69 -3.97
C MET A 253 8.76 -5.50 -3.68
N HIS A 254 9.95 -4.95 -3.96
CA HIS A 254 11.22 -5.58 -3.60
C HIS A 254 11.35 -5.78 -2.09
N ALA A 255 10.98 -4.78 -1.27
CA ALA A 255 11.01 -4.91 0.19
C ALA A 255 10.07 -6.03 0.68
N LEU A 256 8.85 -6.07 0.16
CA LEU A 256 7.83 -7.07 0.51
C LEU A 256 8.23 -8.48 0.09
N GLN A 257 8.72 -8.66 -1.14
CA GLN A 257 9.17 -9.96 -1.66
C GLN A 257 10.39 -10.52 -0.91
N ASN A 258 11.24 -9.64 -0.37
CA ASN A 258 12.39 -10.02 0.46
C ASN A 258 12.08 -10.07 1.96
N LEU A 259 10.79 -9.98 2.32
CA LEU A 259 10.27 -10.07 3.68
C LEU A 259 10.94 -9.07 4.63
N LEU A 260 11.29 -7.88 4.13
CA LEU A 260 11.91 -6.85 4.97
C LEU A 260 10.92 -6.42 6.04
N SER A 261 11.40 -6.34 7.29
CA SER A 261 10.62 -5.76 8.38
C SER A 261 10.50 -4.24 8.17
N PRO A 262 9.32 -3.63 8.39
CA PRO A 262 9.19 -2.17 8.35
C PRO A 262 10.07 -1.49 9.42
N SER A 263 10.59 -2.24 10.40
CA SER A 263 11.62 -1.77 11.34
C SER A 263 12.88 -1.26 10.65
N VAL A 264 13.18 -1.75 9.43
CA VAL A 264 14.34 -1.30 8.63
C VAL A 264 14.27 0.19 8.31
N MET A 265 13.07 0.79 8.33
CA MET A 265 12.87 2.23 8.10
C MET A 265 12.85 3.05 9.40
N ARG A 266 12.77 2.43 10.59
CA ARG A 266 12.73 3.16 11.85
C ARG A 266 14.01 3.97 12.05
N GLY A 267 13.86 5.28 12.26
CA GLY A 267 14.98 6.20 12.44
C GLY A 267 15.85 6.42 11.19
N ARG A 268 15.40 5.95 10.01
CA ARG A 268 16.11 6.12 8.73
C ARG A 268 15.34 6.96 7.71
N LEU A 269 14.08 7.29 7.98
CA LEU A 269 13.32 8.19 7.12
C LEU A 269 13.92 9.60 7.24
N PRO A 270 14.23 10.27 6.11
CA PRO A 270 14.68 11.64 6.15
C PRO A 270 13.55 12.54 6.67
N THR A 271 13.93 13.59 7.39
CA THR A 271 13.03 14.69 7.71
C THR A 271 12.74 15.50 6.44
N PRO A 272 11.62 16.25 6.38
CA PRO A 272 11.35 17.17 5.28
C PRO A 272 12.50 18.15 5.02
N ALA A 273 13.17 18.63 6.08
CA ALA A 273 14.32 19.52 5.96
C ALA A 273 15.56 18.84 5.33
N GLU A 274 15.81 17.57 5.64
CA GLU A 274 16.89 16.80 5.01
C GLU A 274 16.60 16.51 3.53
N LEU A 275 15.33 16.27 3.18
CA LEU A 275 14.90 16.16 1.78
C LEU A 275 15.14 17.49 1.04
N ASP A 276 14.75 18.62 1.62
CA ASP A 276 14.96 19.93 1.02
C ASP A 276 16.45 20.23 0.80
N ALA A 277 17.29 19.90 1.78
CA ALA A 277 18.74 20.06 1.68
C ALA A 277 19.36 19.15 0.60
N THR A 278 18.85 17.92 0.46
CA THR A 278 19.37 16.92 -0.48
C THR A 278 18.94 17.19 -1.92
N MET A 279 17.67 17.55 -2.11
CA MET A 279 17.09 17.78 -3.44
C MET A 279 17.39 19.18 -3.97
N GLY A 280 17.69 20.14 -3.10
CA GLY A 280 17.88 21.54 -3.46
C GLY A 280 16.55 22.24 -3.79
N PRO A 281 16.61 23.49 -4.25
CA PRO A 281 15.41 24.24 -4.61
C PRO A 281 14.72 23.63 -5.84
N ALA A 282 13.38 23.60 -5.80
CA ALA A 282 12.60 23.21 -6.95
C ALA A 282 12.94 24.05 -8.19
N HIS A 283 12.93 23.41 -9.34
CA HIS A 283 13.24 24.00 -10.65
C HIS A 283 12.35 23.37 -11.72
N ALA A 284 12.29 23.97 -12.91
CA ALA A 284 11.35 23.64 -13.98
C ALA A 284 11.32 22.14 -14.31
N ALA A 285 12.48 21.48 -14.37
CA ALA A 285 12.56 20.05 -14.67
C ALA A 285 11.83 19.12 -13.66
N TRP A 286 11.54 19.59 -12.44
CA TRP A 286 10.73 18.81 -11.50
C TRP A 286 9.27 18.64 -11.95
N LEU A 287 8.79 19.50 -12.86
CA LEU A 287 7.43 19.43 -13.41
C LEU A 287 7.30 18.40 -14.54
N LEU A 288 8.41 17.89 -15.08
CA LEU A 288 8.39 16.95 -16.22
C LEU A 288 7.54 15.71 -15.99
N PRO A 289 7.56 15.04 -14.82
CA PRO A 289 6.69 13.89 -14.59
C PRO A 289 5.21 14.23 -14.72
N LEU A 290 4.80 15.40 -14.20
CA LEU A 290 3.41 15.86 -14.34
C LEU A 290 3.10 16.19 -15.80
N ILE A 291 3.95 16.96 -16.48
CA ILE A 291 3.76 17.35 -17.89
C ILE A 291 3.59 16.12 -18.78
N ASN A 292 4.45 15.10 -18.63
CA ASN A 292 4.37 13.86 -19.40
C ASN A 292 3.03 13.14 -19.20
N LEU A 293 2.52 13.06 -17.96
CA LEU A 293 1.20 12.47 -17.67
C LEU A 293 0.04 13.24 -18.32
N LEU A 294 0.21 14.55 -18.55
CA LEU A 294 -0.79 15.38 -19.21
C LEU A 294 -0.75 15.22 -20.74
N ASP A 295 0.43 15.05 -21.33
CA ASP A 295 0.60 14.92 -22.78
C ASP A 295 0.13 13.54 -23.29
N GLU A 296 0.29 12.47 -22.51
CA GLU A 296 -0.15 11.12 -22.88
C GLU A 296 -1.68 10.98 -23.07
N GLU A 297 -2.48 11.80 -22.39
CA GLU A 297 -3.94 11.79 -22.52
C GLU A 297 -4.42 12.47 -23.82
N ASP A 298 -3.71 13.52 -24.25
CA ASP A 298 -4.00 14.22 -25.50
C ASP A 298 -3.77 13.29 -26.71
N LEU A 299 -2.87 12.32 -26.60
CA LEU A 299 -2.63 11.29 -27.63
C LEU A 299 -3.68 10.16 -27.62
N GLN A 300 -4.36 9.92 -26.50
CA GLN A 300 -5.34 8.84 -26.34
C GLN A 300 -6.79 9.32 -26.51
N SER A 301 -7.03 10.62 -26.57
CA SER A 301 -8.33 11.21 -26.85
C SER A 301 -8.65 11.12 -28.36
N PRO A 302 -9.82 10.57 -28.77
CA PRO A 302 -10.17 10.51 -30.19
C PRO A 302 -10.30 11.93 -30.77
N PRO A 303 -9.93 12.17 -32.05
CA PRO A 303 -10.19 13.45 -32.68
C PRO A 303 -11.70 13.69 -32.67
N GLY A 304 -12.10 14.82 -32.05
CA GLY A 304 -13.49 15.27 -31.99
C GLY A 304 -14.08 15.63 -33.34
#